data_AF-A0A8C3U2U0-F1
#
_entry.id   AF-A0A8C3U2U0-F1
#
_cell.length_a   1.000
_cell.length_b   1.000
_cell.length_c   1.000
_cell.angle_alpha   90.00
_cell.angle_beta   90.00
_cell.angle_gamma   90.00
#
_symmetry.space_group_name_H-M   'P 1'
#
loop_
_entity.id
_entity.type
_entity.pdbx_description
1 polymer ?
#
loop_
_entity_poly.entity_id
_entity_poly.type
_entity_poly.pdbx_seq_one_letter_code
_entity_poly.pdbx_strand_id
1 'polypeptide(L)'
;MAALGGPVRLERDICRAIELLEKLQRSGEVPPQKLQALQRVLQSEFCNAVREVYEHVYETVDISSSPEVRANATAKATVAAFAASEGHSHPRVVELPKTEEGLGFNIMGGKEQNSPIYISRIIPGGIADRHGGLKRGDQLLSVNGVLRGNPPINRYITCLLASNSTSGRVLKVNTMKKQ
;
A
#
# COMPACT_ATOMS: atom_id res chain seq x y z
N MET A 1 4.97 -37.46 21.50
CA MET A 1 5.07 -37.18 20.05
C MET A 1 4.05 -36.11 19.70
N ALA A 2 4.47 -34.83 19.67
CA ALA A 2 3.58 -33.72 19.34
C ALA A 2 3.39 -33.67 17.83
N ALA A 3 2.14 -33.78 17.38
CA ALA A 3 1.79 -33.89 15.97
C ALA A 3 2.19 -32.62 15.18
N LEU A 4 2.82 -32.89 14.05
CA LEU A 4 3.23 -31.95 13.01
C LEU A 4 2.00 -31.29 12.36
N GLY A 5 2.06 -29.96 12.19
CA GLY A 5 1.50 -29.24 11.04
C GLY A 5 0.03 -29.45 10.68
N GLY A 6 -0.90 -29.23 11.63
CA GLY A 6 -2.32 -29.11 11.27
C GLY A 6 -2.58 -27.86 10.39
N PRO A 7 -3.64 -27.85 9.57
CA PRO A 7 -4.04 -26.67 8.81
C PRO A 7 -4.21 -25.49 9.77
N VAL A 8 -3.84 -24.29 9.32
CA VAL A 8 -4.01 -23.07 10.11
C VAL A 8 -5.50 -22.93 10.39
N ARG A 9 -5.93 -23.12 11.63
CA ARG A 9 -7.34 -23.03 12.03
C ARG A 9 -7.53 -21.72 12.79
N LEU A 10 -7.35 -20.60 12.09
CA LEU A 10 -7.42 -19.27 12.70
C LEU A 10 -8.77 -19.04 13.36
N GLU A 11 -9.84 -19.60 12.82
CA GLU A 11 -11.18 -19.55 13.43
C GLU A 11 -11.19 -20.08 14.87
N ARG A 12 -10.57 -21.25 15.10
CA ARG A 12 -10.48 -21.84 16.44
C ARG A 12 -9.64 -20.98 17.38
N ASP A 13 -8.53 -20.44 16.88
CA ASP A 13 -7.62 -19.61 17.66
C ASP A 13 -8.28 -18.27 18.03
N ILE A 14 -9.06 -17.68 17.13
CA ILE A 14 -9.84 -16.46 17.38
C ILE A 14 -10.93 -16.73 18.42
N CYS A 15 -11.71 -17.81 18.29
CA CYS A 15 -12.69 -18.19 19.31
C CYS A 15 -12.04 -18.37 20.68
N ARG A 16 -10.88 -19.05 20.71
CA ARG A 16 -10.14 -19.26 21.95
C ARG A 16 -9.62 -17.96 22.56
N ALA A 17 -9.13 -17.03 21.74
CA ALA A 17 -8.69 -15.71 22.19
C ALA A 17 -9.86 -14.94 22.84
N ILE A 18 -11.05 -14.97 22.23
CA ILE A 18 -12.25 -14.33 22.78
C ILE A 18 -12.60 -14.91 24.16
N GLU A 19 -12.64 -16.24 24.31
CA GLU A 19 -12.89 -16.88 25.61
C GLU A 19 -11.87 -16.47 26.69
N LEU A 20 -10.60 -16.35 26.31
CA LEU A 20 -9.54 -15.94 27.23
C LEU A 20 -9.70 -14.47 27.63
N LEU A 21 -10.08 -13.59 26.70
CA LEU A 21 -10.36 -12.19 27.01
C LEU A 21 -11.52 -12.04 28.00
N GLU A 22 -12.57 -12.85 27.90
CA GLU A 22 -13.67 -12.84 28.87
C GLU A 22 -13.23 -13.27 30.27
N LYS A 23 -12.40 -14.31 30.37
CA LYS A 23 -11.84 -14.75 31.66
C LYS A 23 -10.96 -13.67 32.28
N LEU A 24 -10.20 -12.97 31.44
CA LEU A 24 -9.29 -11.91 31.87
C LEU A 24 -10.03 -10.62 32.25
N GLN A 25 -11.19 -10.34 31.66
CA GLN A 25 -12.09 -9.29 32.14
C GLN A 25 -12.64 -9.61 33.54
N ARG A 26 -12.91 -10.88 33.84
CA ARG A 26 -13.41 -11.32 35.17
C ARG A 26 -12.33 -11.30 36.25
N SER A 27 -11.05 -11.46 35.91
CA SER A 27 -9.96 -11.39 36.89
C SER A 27 -9.65 -9.96 37.34
N GLY A 28 -10.04 -8.94 36.57
CA GLY A 28 -9.87 -7.53 36.93
C GLY A 28 -8.44 -7.00 36.79
N GLU A 29 -7.49 -7.82 36.33
CA GLU A 29 -6.06 -7.45 36.22
C GLU A 29 -5.77 -6.44 35.09
N VAL A 30 -6.66 -6.32 34.10
CA VAL A 30 -6.44 -5.49 32.91
C VAL A 30 -7.62 -4.55 32.66
N PRO A 31 -7.37 -3.29 32.22
CA PRO A 31 -8.43 -2.35 31.94
C PRO A 31 -9.50 -2.91 30.98
N PRO A 32 -10.78 -2.93 31.39
CA PRO A 32 -11.85 -3.58 30.61
C PRO A 32 -12.06 -2.92 29.25
N GLN A 33 -11.77 -1.62 29.12
CA GLN A 33 -11.88 -0.88 27.87
C GLN A 33 -11.00 -1.45 26.74
N LYS A 34 -9.75 -1.83 27.06
CA LYS A 34 -8.82 -2.39 26.09
C LYS A 34 -9.23 -3.81 25.68
N LEU A 35 -9.69 -4.62 26.65
CA LEU A 35 -10.16 -5.98 26.40
C LEU A 35 -11.43 -5.99 25.54
N GLN A 36 -12.38 -5.10 25.84
CA GLN A 36 -13.62 -4.96 25.06
C GLN A 36 -13.33 -4.47 23.63
N ALA A 37 -12.41 -3.53 23.45
CA ALA A 37 -12.01 -3.08 22.11
C ALA A 37 -11.41 -4.23 21.30
N LEU A 38 -10.49 -5.01 21.89
CA LEU A 38 -9.89 -6.16 21.22
C LEU A 38 -10.93 -7.25 20.90
N GLN A 39 -11.84 -7.52 21.83
CA GLN A 39 -12.94 -8.48 21.63
C GLN A 39 -13.85 -8.06 20.46
N ARG A 40 -14.21 -6.77 20.39
CA ARG A 40 -14.98 -6.22 19.26
C ARG A 40 -14.26 -6.35 17.93
N VAL A 41 -12.94 -6.14 17.91
CA VAL A 41 -12.14 -6.31 16.69
C VAL A 41 -12.14 -7.79 16.26
N LEU A 42 -11.85 -8.72 17.16
CA LEU A 42 -11.83 -10.16 16.87
C LEU A 42 -13.19 -10.71 16.42
N GLN A 43 -14.28 -10.12 16.91
CA GLN A 43 -15.66 -10.49 16.54
C GLN A 43 -16.20 -9.71 15.33
N SER A 44 -15.43 -8.79 14.75
CA SER A 44 -15.89 -7.96 13.64
C SER A 44 -15.97 -8.73 12.33
N GLU A 45 -16.90 -8.33 11.47
CA GLU A 45 -16.97 -8.83 10.07
C GLU A 45 -15.66 -8.56 9.32
N PHE A 46 -14.99 -7.44 9.61
CA PHE A 46 -13.68 -7.13 9.04
C PHE A 46 -12.63 -8.18 9.41
N CYS A 47 -12.53 -8.55 10.69
CA CYS A 47 -11.57 -9.59 11.10
C CYS A 47 -11.90 -10.95 10.50
N ASN A 48 -13.19 -11.27 10.34
CA ASN A 48 -13.59 -12.50 9.66
C ASN A 48 -13.20 -12.49 8.17
N ALA A 49 -13.43 -11.38 7.47
CA ALA A 49 -13.00 -11.24 6.08
C ALA A 49 -11.47 -11.34 5.94
N VAL A 50 -10.71 -10.69 6.83
CA VAL A 50 -9.23 -10.78 6.84
C VAL A 50 -8.77 -12.21 7.06
N ARG A 51 -9.40 -12.96 7.97
CA ARG A 51 -9.13 -14.38 8.20
C ARG A 51 -9.37 -15.20 6.92
N GLU A 52 -10.53 -15.05 6.29
CA GLU A 52 -10.89 -15.81 5.09
C GLU A 52 -9.88 -15.60 3.95
N VAL A 53 -9.48 -14.35 3.71
CA VAL A 53 -8.45 -14.04 2.71
C VAL A 53 -7.10 -14.60 3.11
N TYR A 54 -6.71 -14.49 4.39
CA TYR A 54 -5.45 -15.07 4.87
C TYR A 54 -5.38 -16.57 4.64
N GLU A 55 -6.41 -17.32 5.04
CA GLU A 55 -6.47 -18.78 4.88
C GLU A 55 -6.44 -19.16 3.40
N HIS A 56 -7.22 -18.48 2.57
CA HIS A 56 -7.21 -18.70 1.12
C HIS A 56 -5.83 -18.45 0.49
N VAL A 57 -5.17 -17.35 0.85
CA VAL A 57 -3.81 -17.04 0.37
C VAL A 57 -2.80 -18.05 0.92
N TYR A 58 -2.94 -18.51 2.16
CA TYR A 58 -2.03 -19.48 2.77
C TYR A 58 -2.07 -20.85 2.09
N GLU A 59 -3.27 -21.28 1.66
CA GLU A 59 -3.48 -22.55 0.96
C GLU A 59 -3.02 -22.51 -0.50
N THR A 60 -3.15 -21.35 -1.16
CA THR A 60 -2.85 -21.20 -2.59
C THR A 60 -1.40 -20.82 -2.87
N VAL A 61 -0.72 -20.21 -1.91
CA VAL A 61 0.66 -19.76 -2.06
C VAL A 61 1.64 -20.91 -1.81
N ASP A 62 2.19 -21.42 -2.91
CA ASP A 62 3.18 -22.51 -2.90
C ASP A 62 4.58 -21.96 -2.61
N ILE A 63 4.84 -21.65 -1.34
CA ILE A 63 6.18 -21.26 -0.89
C ILE A 63 6.84 -22.49 -0.25
N SER A 64 7.89 -22.99 -0.90
CA SER A 64 8.77 -24.05 -0.41
C SER A 64 9.75 -23.55 0.67
N SER A 65 9.25 -22.85 1.68
CA SER A 65 10.03 -22.28 2.79
C SER A 65 9.54 -22.80 4.15
N SER A 66 10.18 -22.33 5.23
CA SER A 66 9.68 -22.59 6.58
C SER A 66 8.25 -22.06 6.78
N PRO A 67 7.45 -22.66 7.69
CA PRO A 67 6.08 -22.24 7.97
C PRO A 67 5.95 -20.77 8.36
N GLU A 68 6.95 -20.22 9.04
CA GLU A 68 7.01 -18.83 9.49
C GLU A 68 7.20 -17.85 8.32
N VAL A 69 8.07 -18.19 7.36
CA VAL A 69 8.28 -17.38 6.15
C VAL A 69 7.01 -17.38 5.30
N ARG A 70 6.34 -18.54 5.16
CA ARG A 70 5.04 -18.62 4.49
C ARG A 70 4.00 -17.75 5.18
N ALA A 71 3.86 -17.86 6.51
CA ALA A 71 2.91 -17.07 7.28
C ALA A 71 3.11 -15.55 7.13
N ASN A 72 4.36 -15.09 7.11
CA ASN A 72 4.69 -13.68 6.90
C ASN A 72 4.37 -13.22 5.46
N ALA A 73 4.71 -14.02 4.46
CA ALA A 73 4.38 -13.73 3.07
C ALA A 73 2.86 -13.67 2.84
N THR A 74 2.12 -14.62 3.38
CA THR A 74 0.64 -14.64 3.35
C THR A 74 0.05 -13.41 4.02
N ALA A 75 0.55 -13.00 5.20
CA ALA A 75 0.07 -11.80 5.89
C ALA A 75 0.25 -10.55 5.02
N LYS A 76 1.43 -10.39 4.40
CA LYS A 76 1.72 -9.27 3.49
C LYS A 76 0.80 -9.28 2.26
N ALA A 77 0.60 -10.44 1.65
CA ALA A 77 -0.28 -10.59 0.50
C ALA A 77 -1.75 -10.30 0.85
N THR A 78 -2.20 -10.72 2.03
CA THR A 78 -3.55 -10.42 2.55
C THR A 78 -3.75 -8.91 2.68
N VAL A 79 -2.82 -8.21 3.34
CA VAL A 79 -2.87 -6.74 3.46
C VAL A 79 -2.85 -6.06 2.09
N ALA A 80 -2.02 -6.54 1.15
CA ALA A 80 -1.98 -6.01 -0.20
C ALA A 80 -3.29 -6.22 -0.97
N ALA A 81 -3.97 -7.35 -0.78
CA ALA A 81 -5.26 -7.65 -1.39
C ALA A 81 -6.37 -6.71 -0.88
N PHE A 82 -6.44 -6.47 0.43
CA PHE A 82 -7.40 -5.50 0.99
C PHE A 82 -7.11 -4.07 0.53
N ALA A 83 -5.83 -3.67 0.53
CA ALA A 83 -5.41 -2.38 -0.02
C ALA A 83 -5.81 -2.24 -1.49
N ALA A 84 -5.70 -3.30 -2.29
CA ALA A 84 -6.16 -3.28 -3.68
C ALA A 84 -7.70 -3.22 -3.80
N SER A 85 -8.44 -3.84 -2.87
CA SER A 85 -9.91 -3.94 -2.89
C SER A 85 -10.63 -2.66 -2.49
N GLU A 86 -10.02 -1.76 -1.72
CA GLU A 86 -10.67 -0.52 -1.27
C GLU A 86 -10.96 0.49 -2.40
N GLY A 87 -10.62 0.19 -3.66
CA GLY A 87 -10.84 1.09 -4.80
C GLY A 87 -10.08 2.42 -4.70
N HIS A 88 -9.34 2.64 -3.61
CA HIS A 88 -8.43 3.76 -3.43
C HIS A 88 -7.10 3.40 -4.06
N SER A 89 -6.78 4.14 -5.11
CA SER A 89 -5.48 4.11 -5.74
C SER A 89 -4.42 4.50 -4.70
N HIS A 90 -3.63 3.53 -4.25
CA HIS A 90 -2.59 3.77 -3.27
C HIS A 90 -1.48 4.64 -3.87
N PRO A 91 -0.99 5.67 -3.15
CA PRO A 91 0.21 6.40 -3.54
C PRO A 91 1.37 5.44 -3.77
N ARG A 92 2.01 5.53 -4.93
CA ARG A 92 3.16 4.74 -5.31
C ARG A 92 4.28 5.64 -5.78
N VAL A 93 5.50 5.29 -5.43
CA VAL A 93 6.70 5.98 -5.92
C VAL A 93 7.18 5.29 -7.18
N VAL A 94 7.25 6.05 -8.27
CA VAL A 94 7.79 5.61 -9.56
C VAL A 94 9.15 6.25 -9.77
N GLU A 95 10.14 5.44 -10.04
CA GLU A 95 11.53 5.86 -10.24
C GLU A 95 11.85 5.94 -11.73
N LEU A 96 12.03 7.14 -12.27
CA LEU A 96 12.29 7.35 -13.69
C LEU A 96 13.74 7.79 -13.92
N PRO A 97 14.48 7.16 -14.86
CA PRO A 97 15.79 7.64 -15.21
C PRO A 97 15.69 9.03 -15.88
N LYS A 98 16.50 9.99 -15.44
CA LYS A 98 16.71 11.27 -16.10
C LYS A 98 17.67 11.08 -17.28
N THR A 99 17.21 11.37 -18.48
CA THR A 99 18.04 11.44 -19.68
C THR A 99 17.90 12.81 -20.35
N GLU A 100 18.73 13.08 -21.35
CA GLU A 100 18.67 14.32 -22.14
C GLU A 100 17.37 14.45 -22.95
N GLU A 101 16.68 13.33 -23.23
CA GLU A 101 15.39 13.30 -23.94
C GLU A 101 14.20 13.75 -23.07
N GLY A 102 14.44 14.07 -21.79
CA GLY A 102 13.39 14.39 -20.81
C GLY A 102 12.69 13.14 -20.28
N LEU A 103 11.59 13.32 -19.54
CA LEU A 103 10.93 12.23 -18.78
C LEU A 103 9.84 11.49 -19.57
N GLY A 104 9.42 12.00 -20.73
CA GLY A 104 8.43 11.34 -21.58
C GLY A 104 6.97 11.46 -21.13
N PHE A 105 6.60 12.46 -20.34
CA PHE A 105 5.21 12.71 -19.95
C PHE A 105 4.91 14.21 -19.79
N ASN A 106 3.63 14.58 -19.92
CA ASN A 106 3.14 15.94 -19.72
C ASN A 106 2.26 16.01 -18.46
N ILE A 107 2.28 17.15 -17.79
CA ILE A 107 1.44 17.44 -16.62
C ILE A 107 0.46 18.58 -16.91
N MET A 108 -0.65 18.62 -16.17
CA MET A 108 -1.64 19.71 -16.20
C MET A 108 -2.24 19.94 -14.81
N GLY A 109 -2.94 21.06 -14.63
CA GLY A 109 -3.61 21.43 -13.38
C GLY A 109 -2.80 22.42 -12.55
N GLY A 110 -2.89 22.28 -11.23
CA GLY A 110 -2.22 23.13 -10.24
C GLY A 110 -3.11 24.24 -9.71
N LYS A 111 -2.54 25.04 -8.81
CA LYS A 111 -3.24 26.13 -8.11
C LYS A 111 -4.01 27.07 -9.04
N GLU A 112 -3.42 27.43 -10.18
CA GLU A 112 -3.99 28.33 -11.20
C GLU A 112 -5.36 27.84 -11.72
N GLN A 113 -5.53 26.51 -11.82
CA GLN A 113 -6.74 25.87 -12.34
C GLN A 113 -7.64 25.33 -11.21
N ASN A 114 -7.33 25.67 -9.95
CA ASN A 114 -7.94 25.12 -8.74
C ASN A 114 -8.10 23.58 -8.78
N SER A 115 -7.09 22.90 -9.32
CA SER A 115 -7.14 21.46 -9.60
C SER A 115 -5.81 20.82 -9.20
N PRO A 116 -5.79 19.55 -8.74
CA PRO A 116 -4.54 18.85 -8.51
C PRO A 116 -3.70 18.72 -9.79
N ILE A 117 -2.43 18.34 -9.64
CA ILE A 117 -1.54 18.08 -10.78
C ILE A 117 -1.75 16.65 -11.26
N TYR A 118 -2.02 16.48 -12.56
CA TYR A 118 -2.20 15.16 -13.17
C TYR A 118 -1.32 14.99 -14.41
N ILE A 119 -1.00 13.74 -14.73
CA ILE A 119 -0.38 13.35 -15.99
C ILE A 119 -1.42 13.45 -17.10
N SER A 120 -1.27 14.44 -17.98
CA SER A 120 -2.18 14.67 -19.09
C SER A 120 -1.91 13.74 -20.27
N ARG A 121 -0.64 13.36 -20.47
CA ARG A 121 -0.20 12.51 -21.59
C ARG A 121 1.08 11.76 -21.23
N ILE A 122 1.17 10.51 -21.68
CA ILE A 122 2.42 9.74 -21.78
C ILE A 122 2.89 9.80 -23.24
N ILE A 123 4.16 10.10 -23.48
CA ILE A 123 4.75 10.21 -24.82
C ILE A 123 5.13 8.80 -25.29
N PRO A 124 4.54 8.27 -26.38
CA PRO A 124 4.88 6.95 -26.90
C PRO A 124 6.38 6.82 -27.19
N GLY A 125 6.99 5.72 -26.74
CA GLY A 125 8.42 5.46 -26.89
C GLY A 125 9.34 6.31 -25.98
N GLY A 126 8.80 7.25 -25.21
CA GLY A 126 9.54 8.02 -24.21
C GLY A 126 9.84 7.23 -22.93
N ILE A 127 10.60 7.81 -22.00
CA ILE A 127 11.03 7.09 -20.77
C ILE A 127 9.85 6.61 -19.94
N ALA A 128 8.86 7.47 -19.67
CA ALA A 128 7.70 7.08 -18.88
C ALA A 128 6.87 5.95 -19.52
N ASP A 129 6.82 5.90 -20.85
CA ASP A 129 6.15 4.85 -21.61
C ASP A 129 6.92 3.53 -21.52
N ARG A 130 8.22 3.56 -21.81
CA ARG A 130 9.13 2.39 -21.71
C ARG A 130 9.20 1.83 -20.28
N HIS A 131 9.16 2.70 -19.27
CA HIS A 131 9.12 2.30 -17.86
C HIS A 131 7.77 1.73 -17.45
N GLY A 132 6.66 2.19 -18.04
CA GLY A 132 5.31 1.69 -17.81
C GLY A 132 4.68 2.03 -16.44
N GLY A 133 5.46 2.53 -15.48
CA GLY A 133 5.01 2.85 -14.12
C GLY A 133 4.09 4.07 -13.99
N LEU A 134 4.09 4.99 -14.97
CA LEU A 134 3.19 6.14 -15.03
C LEU A 134 2.14 5.94 -16.12
N LYS A 135 0.90 6.40 -15.87
CA LYS A 135 -0.21 6.35 -16.82
C LYS A 135 -0.90 7.71 -16.91
N ARG A 136 -1.55 7.96 -18.04
CA ARG A 136 -2.44 9.14 -18.19
C ARG A 136 -3.51 9.11 -17.10
N GLY A 137 -3.77 10.27 -16.50
CA GLY A 137 -4.75 10.45 -15.43
C GLY A 137 -4.19 10.24 -14.02
N ASP A 138 -2.96 9.74 -13.88
CA ASP A 138 -2.27 9.67 -12.60
C ASP A 138 -2.09 11.07 -11.98
N GLN A 139 -2.42 11.23 -10.70
CA GLN A 139 -2.17 12.44 -9.93
C GLN A 139 -0.73 12.45 -9.43
N LEU A 140 0.00 13.55 -9.65
CA LEU A 140 1.32 13.77 -9.05
C LEU A 140 1.16 14.38 -7.66
N LEU A 141 1.67 13.65 -6.66
CA LEU A 141 1.62 14.07 -5.27
C LEU A 141 2.90 14.81 -4.88
N SER A 142 4.06 14.23 -5.21
CA SER A 142 5.38 14.81 -4.92
C SER A 142 6.45 14.35 -5.90
N VAL A 143 7.54 15.11 -6.00
CA VAL A 143 8.70 14.85 -6.85
C VAL A 143 9.95 14.89 -5.98
N ASN A 144 10.73 13.81 -5.94
CA ASN A 144 11.88 13.62 -5.06
C ASN A 144 11.56 13.86 -3.57
N GLY A 145 10.34 13.52 -3.14
CA GLY A 145 9.88 13.79 -1.78
C GLY A 145 9.57 15.27 -1.49
N VAL A 146 9.77 16.15 -2.47
CA VAL A 146 9.43 17.57 -2.40
C VAL A 146 8.02 17.77 -2.96
N LEU A 147 7.29 18.73 -2.37
CA LEU A 147 5.92 19.17 -2.68
C LEU A 147 4.81 18.46 -1.86
N ARG A 148 4.03 19.28 -1.13
CA ARG A 148 2.80 18.94 -0.38
C ARG A 148 1.77 20.07 -0.59
N GLY A 149 0.48 19.76 -0.59
CA GLY A 149 -0.59 20.73 -0.85
C GLY A 149 -0.87 20.94 -2.35
N ASN A 150 -1.34 22.12 -2.74
CA ASN A 150 -1.61 22.47 -4.15
C ASN A 150 -0.77 23.67 -4.62
N PRO A 151 0.55 23.50 -4.87
CA PRO A 151 1.38 24.59 -5.37
C PRO A 151 1.13 24.89 -6.86
N PRO A 152 1.63 26.04 -7.36
CA PRO A 152 1.57 26.36 -8.79
C PRO A 152 2.27 25.31 -9.65
N ILE A 153 1.75 25.07 -10.85
CA ILE A 153 2.29 24.07 -11.80
C ILE A 153 3.77 24.29 -12.11
N ASN A 154 4.21 25.55 -12.21
CA ASN A 154 5.62 25.90 -12.45
C ASN A 154 6.56 25.34 -11.39
N ARG A 155 6.12 25.23 -10.13
CA ARG A 155 6.94 24.65 -9.05
C ARG A 155 7.20 23.16 -9.30
N TYR A 156 6.20 22.43 -9.80
CA TYR A 156 6.36 21.02 -10.19
C TYR A 156 7.33 20.89 -11.36
N ILE A 157 7.19 21.73 -12.40
CA ILE A 157 8.10 21.74 -13.54
C ILE A 157 9.54 21.98 -13.08
N THR A 158 9.75 22.98 -12.20
CA THR A 158 11.08 23.23 -11.62
C THR A 158 11.61 22.02 -10.88
N CYS A 159 10.81 21.32 -10.06
CA CYS A 159 11.25 20.12 -9.35
C CYS A 159 11.56 18.92 -10.28
N LEU A 160 10.77 18.74 -11.35
CA LEU A 160 11.01 17.71 -12.35
C LEU A 160 12.35 17.95 -13.08
N LEU A 161 12.62 19.22 -13.42
CA LEU A 161 13.84 19.64 -14.09
C LEU A 161 15.04 19.75 -13.13
N ALA A 162 14.81 20.04 -11.85
CA ALA A 162 15.88 20.27 -10.86
C ALA A 162 16.78 19.03 -10.71
N SER A 163 18.06 19.23 -10.95
CA SER A 163 19.11 18.24 -10.77
C SER A 163 19.60 18.30 -9.32
N ASN A 164 18.88 17.68 -8.39
CA ASN A 164 19.48 17.45 -7.07
C ASN A 164 20.44 16.26 -7.19
N SER A 165 21.66 16.54 -7.65
CA SER A 165 22.84 15.66 -7.57
C SER A 165 22.99 15.20 -6.13
N THR A 166 22.93 13.90 -5.85
CA THR A 166 24.10 13.03 -5.74
C THR A 166 23.59 11.60 -5.50
N SER A 167 24.14 10.62 -6.23
CA SER A 167 23.72 9.20 -6.27
C SER A 167 22.38 8.90 -6.98
N GLY A 168 22.44 8.88 -8.31
CA GLY A 168 21.44 8.25 -9.17
C GLY A 168 20.74 9.23 -10.09
N ARG A 169 20.84 9.04 -11.40
CA ARG A 169 20.06 9.75 -12.43
C ARG A 169 18.58 9.36 -12.36
N VAL A 170 17.96 9.29 -11.19
CA VAL A 170 16.64 8.69 -11.00
C VAL A 170 15.74 9.69 -10.27
N LEU A 171 14.61 10.01 -10.89
CA LEU A 171 13.59 10.89 -10.36
C LEU A 171 12.50 10.06 -9.69
N LYS A 172 12.23 10.33 -8.41
CA LYS A 172 11.16 9.66 -7.66
C LYS A 172 9.87 10.46 -7.74
N VAL A 173 8.88 9.95 -8.46
CA VAL A 173 7.57 10.59 -8.61
C VAL A 173 6.56 9.82 -7.78
N ASN A 174 6.01 10.45 -6.74
CA ASN A 174 4.91 9.85 -5.98
C ASN A 174 3.59 10.16 -6.69
N THR A 175 2.82 9.13 -6.99
CA THR A 175 1.59 9.23 -7.77
C THR A 175 0.49 8.32 -7.28
N MET A 176 -0.76 8.71 -7.50
CA MET A 176 -1.94 7.87 -7.27
C MET A 176 -2.82 7.87 -8.52
N LYS A 177 -3.45 6.74 -8.85
CA LYS A 177 -4.46 6.73 -9.93
C LYS A 177 -5.66 7.60 -9.51
N LYS A 178 -6.19 8.36 -10.46
CA LYS A 178 -7.49 9.03 -10.28
C LYS A 178 -8.59 7.96 -10.20
N GLN A 179 -9.48 8.07 -9.23
CA GLN A 179 -10.74 7.31 -9.19
C GLN A 179 -11.67 7.77 -10.30
#